data_AF-A0A8S8YZM6-F1
#
_entry.id   AF-A0A8S8YZM6-F1
#
_cell.length_a   1.000
_cell.length_b   1.000
_cell.length_c   1.000
_cell.angle_alpha   90.00
_cell.angle_beta   90.00
_cell.angle_gamma   90.00
#
_symmetry.space_group_name_H-M   'P 1'
#
loop_
_entity.id
_entity.type
_entity.pdbx_description
1 polymer ?
#
loop_
_entity_poly.entity_id
_entity_poly.type
_entity_poly.pdbx_seq_one_letter_code
_entity_poly.pdbx_strand_id
1 'polypeptide(L)'
;MRGFHLIQNVLSVVVMLFIAVIWGVAAAPGYILLMRIREGVVGEGILIEAVGTGVGLGLGYLFWGICMVMLCGLLGGLMRPRLEEGRVPLQSFTTIQWAWSMIFHRSALLFLWVIVPSFLGNTYYRLMGAKIGKGAQLNTTTSTMLGWLL
;
A
#
# COMPACT_ATOMS: atom_id res chain seq x y z
N MET A 1 -7.69 -30.97 -12.39
CA MET A 1 -6.33 -30.95 -12.98
C MET A 1 -5.31 -31.31 -11.90
N ARG A 2 -4.63 -32.46 -12.00
CA ARG A 2 -3.56 -32.81 -11.05
C ARG A 2 -2.40 -31.82 -11.24
N GLY A 3 -1.95 -31.16 -10.17
CA GLY A 3 -0.88 -30.15 -10.21
C GLY A 3 -1.33 -28.69 -10.04
N PHE A 4 -2.63 -28.39 -10.14
CA PHE A 4 -3.14 -27.02 -9.95
C PHE A 4 -2.79 -26.45 -8.57
N HIS A 5 -2.93 -27.24 -7.51
CA HIS A 5 -2.57 -26.84 -6.15
C HIS A 5 -1.08 -26.52 -5.98
N LEU A 6 -0.20 -27.27 -6.66
CA LEU A 6 1.24 -27.03 -6.59
C LEU A 6 1.59 -25.69 -7.27
N ILE A 7 1.04 -25.46 -8.47
CA ILE A 7 1.24 -24.22 -9.22
C ILE A 7 0.72 -23.03 -8.42
N GLN A 8 -0.47 -23.14 -7.83
CA GLN A 8 -1.05 -22.10 -6.99
C GLN A 8 -0.16 -21.78 -5.79
N ASN A 9 0.32 -22.80 -5.06
CA ASN A 9 1.17 -22.60 -3.88
C ASN A 9 2.51 -21.93 -4.25
N VAL A 10 3.16 -22.40 -5.31
CA VAL A 10 4.42 -21.80 -5.80
C VAL A 10 4.19 -20.35 -6.20
N LEU A 11 3.14 -20.06 -6.96
CA LEU A 11 2.81 -18.70 -7.37
C LEU A 11 2.51 -17.80 -6.16
N SER A 12 1.80 -18.31 -5.14
CA SER A 12 1.56 -17.58 -3.91
C SER A 12 2.85 -17.22 -3.18
N VAL A 13 3.82 -18.15 -3.08
CA VAL A 13 5.14 -17.86 -2.48
C VAL A 13 5.88 -16.78 -3.25
N VAL A 14 5.90 -16.86 -4.58
CA VAL A 14 6.52 -15.83 -5.43
C VAL A 14 5.88 -14.46 -5.21
N VAL A 15 4.55 -14.40 -5.14
CA VAL A 15 3.83 -13.16 -4.88
C VAL A 15 4.13 -12.62 -3.48
N MET A 16 4.22 -13.48 -2.45
CA MET A 16 4.57 -13.06 -1.09
C MET A 16 5.97 -12.45 -1.03
N LEU A 17 6.96 -13.06 -1.70
CA LEU A 17 8.32 -12.51 -1.78
C LEU A 17 8.34 -11.16 -2.51
N PHE A 18 7.58 -11.04 -3.61
CA PHE A 18 7.46 -9.79 -4.35
C PHE A 18 6.84 -8.67 -3.49
N ILE A 19 5.79 -8.98 -2.74
CA ILE A 19 5.16 -8.04 -1.80
C ILE A 19 6.15 -7.64 -0.70
N ALA A 20 6.92 -8.58 -0.16
CA ALA A 20 7.93 -8.28 0.86
C ALA A 20 8.99 -7.28 0.37
N VAL A 21 9.40 -7.38 -0.90
CA VAL A 21 10.31 -6.38 -1.53
C VAL A 21 9.66 -5.01 -1.56
N ILE A 22 8.39 -4.91 -2.00
CA ILE A 22 7.65 -3.64 -2.02
C ILE A 22 7.56 -3.04 -0.62
N TRP A 23 7.24 -3.87 0.38
CA TRP A 23 7.13 -3.43 1.78
C TRP A 23 8.47 -2.90 2.29
N GLY A 24 9.57 -3.60 2.00
CA GLY A 24 10.92 -3.20 2.38
C GLY A 24 11.35 -1.89 1.72
N VAL A 25 11.11 -1.74 0.41
CA VAL A 25 11.41 -0.50 -0.33
C VAL A 25 10.61 0.68 0.23
N ALA A 26 9.32 0.47 0.55
CA ALA A 26 8.50 1.50 1.18
C ALA A 26 8.93 1.81 2.61
N ALA A 27 9.48 0.84 3.35
CA ALA A 27 9.95 1.02 4.72
C ALA A 27 11.27 1.77 4.83
N ALA A 28 12.14 1.67 3.81
CA ALA A 28 13.45 2.31 3.78
C ALA A 28 13.45 3.81 4.22
N PRO A 29 12.58 4.69 3.68
CA PRO A 29 12.53 6.08 4.13
C PRO A 29 12.12 6.24 5.61
N GLY A 30 11.19 5.44 6.11
CA GLY A 30 10.78 5.46 7.52
C GLY A 30 11.89 4.96 8.46
N TYR A 31 12.63 3.94 8.02
CA TYR A 31 13.82 3.44 8.71
C TYR A 31 14.94 4.49 8.81
N ILE A 32 15.22 5.20 7.71
CA ILE A 32 16.23 6.27 7.69
C ILE A 32 15.86 7.37 8.70
N LEU A 33 14.57 7.77 8.74
CA LEU A 33 14.08 8.76 9.69
C LEU A 33 14.28 8.32 11.15
N LEU A 34 13.93 7.07 11.47
CA LEU A 34 14.16 6.49 12.80
C LEU A 34 15.63 6.54 13.18
N MET A 35 16.52 6.10 12.29
CA MET A 35 17.96 6.09 12.56
C MET A 35 18.49 7.49 12.83
N ARG A 36 18.03 8.48 12.07
CA ARG A 36 18.43 9.87 12.26
C ARG A 36 18.01 10.43 13.62
N ILE A 37 16.80 10.09 14.08
CA ILE A 37 16.32 10.49 15.41
C ILE A 37 17.12 9.78 16.50
N ARG A 38 17.33 8.46 16.34
CA ARG A 38 18.08 7.64 17.30
C ARG A 38 19.50 8.16 17.49
N GLU A 39 20.21 8.49 16.41
CA GLU A 39 21.55 9.08 16.46
C GLU A 39 21.61 10.36 17.32
N GLY A 40 20.55 11.14 17.35
CA GLY A 40 20.49 12.39 18.11
C GLY A 40 20.15 12.23 19.59
N VAL A 41 19.70 11.05 20.04
CA VAL A 41 19.26 10.81 21.43
C VAL A 41 20.06 9.72 22.15
N VAL A 42 20.87 8.96 21.41
CA VAL A 42 21.75 7.93 21.99
C VAL A 42 22.82 8.59 22.85
N GLY A 43 22.97 8.11 24.09
CA GLY A 43 23.98 8.61 25.03
C GLY A 43 23.56 9.81 25.88
N GLU A 44 22.38 10.38 25.63
CA GLU A 44 21.81 11.50 26.43
C GLU A 44 21.17 11.03 27.75
N GLY A 45 21.15 9.71 28.01
CA GLY A 45 20.59 9.08 29.20
C GLY A 45 19.35 8.24 28.91
N ILE A 46 19.09 7.25 29.78
CA ILE A 46 18.11 6.18 29.51
C ILE A 46 16.70 6.69 29.20
N LEU A 47 16.24 7.74 29.89
CA LEU A 47 14.89 8.28 29.69
C LEU A 47 14.77 9.01 28.34
N ILE A 48 15.75 9.85 28.00
CA ILE A 48 15.75 10.62 26.76
C ILE A 48 15.92 9.68 25.56
N GLU A 49 16.83 8.71 25.67
CA GLU A 49 17.05 7.70 24.64
C GLU A 49 15.79 6.86 24.40
N ALA A 50 15.12 6.41 25.47
CA ALA A 50 13.90 5.61 25.36
C ALA A 50 12.74 6.41 24.75
N VAL A 51 12.50 7.63 25.23
CA VAL A 51 11.41 8.48 24.73
C VAL A 51 11.69 8.90 23.28
N GLY A 52 12.91 9.36 23.00
CA GLY A 52 13.31 9.81 21.66
C GLY A 52 13.25 8.67 20.64
N THR A 53 13.74 7.48 20.99
CA THR A 53 13.66 6.30 20.12
C THR A 53 12.20 5.85 19.95
N GLY A 54 11.38 5.89 20.99
CA GLY A 54 9.95 5.56 20.92
C GLY A 54 9.17 6.49 19.99
N VAL A 55 9.39 7.80 20.10
CA VAL A 55 8.81 8.80 19.17
C VAL A 55 9.33 8.58 17.75
N GLY A 56 10.63 8.33 17.58
CA GLY A 56 11.24 8.03 16.29
C GLY A 56 10.64 6.78 15.62
N LEU A 57 10.33 5.73 16.39
CA LEU A 57 9.65 4.53 15.90
C LEU A 57 8.24 4.85 15.42
N GLY A 58 7.48 5.65 16.18
CA GLY A 58 6.15 6.10 15.78
C GLY A 58 6.16 6.91 14.48
N LEU A 59 7.09 7.87 14.36
CA LEU A 59 7.25 8.68 13.15
C LEU A 59 7.74 7.85 11.96
N GLY A 60 8.69 6.95 12.17
CA GLY A 60 9.19 6.03 11.15
C GLY A 60 8.08 5.10 10.62
N TYR A 61 7.25 4.57 11.51
CA TYR A 61 6.10 3.73 11.14
C TYR A 61 5.06 4.52 10.34
N LEU A 62 4.74 5.75 10.75
CA LEU A 62 3.83 6.61 10.00
C LEU A 62 4.37 6.91 8.60
N PHE A 63 5.66 7.25 8.49
CA PHE A 63 6.29 7.56 7.21
C PHE A 63 6.37 6.35 6.28
N TRP A 64 6.65 5.16 6.83
CA TRP A 64 6.54 3.89 6.10
C TRP A 64 5.14 3.72 5.53
N GLY A 65 4.09 3.92 6.35
CA GLY A 65 2.71 3.80 5.89
C GLY A 65 2.35 4.75 4.75
N ILE A 66 2.81 6.01 4.82
CA ILE A 66 2.61 7.00 3.75
C ILE A 66 3.30 6.54 2.46
N CYS A 67 4.59 6.21 2.52
CA CYS A 67 5.35 5.74 1.36
C CYS A 67 4.72 4.48 0.74
N MET A 68 4.25 3.56 1.60
CA MET A 68 3.61 2.32 1.21
C MET A 68 2.30 2.56 0.45
N VAL A 69 1.42 3.42 0.98
CA VAL A 69 0.15 3.79 0.33
C VAL A 69 0.42 4.47 -1.01
N MET A 70 1.37 5.40 -1.06
CA MET A 70 1.69 6.12 -2.30
C MET A 70 2.29 5.19 -3.37
N LEU A 71 3.21 4.31 -2.99
CA LEU A 71 3.81 3.33 -3.89
C LEU A 71 2.77 2.35 -4.43
N CYS A 72 1.91 1.80 -3.55
CA CYS A 72 0.83 0.90 -3.96
C CYS A 72 -0.20 1.60 -4.84
N GLY A 73 -0.53 2.87 -4.57
CA GLY A 73 -1.43 3.68 -5.38
C GLY A 73 -0.86 3.93 -6.78
N LEU A 74 0.44 4.24 -6.87
CA LEU A 74 1.12 4.42 -8.15
C LEU A 74 1.17 3.12 -8.97
N LEU A 75 1.58 2.01 -8.35
CA LEU A 75 1.69 0.71 -9.02
C LEU A 75 0.31 0.17 -9.43
N GLY A 76 -0.70 0.29 -8.56
CA GLY A 76 -2.07 -0.11 -8.86
C GLY A 76 -2.73 0.78 -9.91
N GLY A 77 -2.45 2.08 -9.91
CA GLY A 77 -2.87 3.01 -10.96
C GLY A 77 -2.24 2.69 -12.32
N LEU A 78 -0.95 2.35 -12.35
CA LEU A 78 -0.25 1.96 -13.58
C LEU A 78 -0.79 0.63 -14.15
N MET A 79 -1.12 -0.31 -13.27
CA MET A 79 -1.72 -1.60 -13.62
C MET A 79 -3.25 -1.54 -13.70
N ARG A 80 -3.85 -0.33 -13.74
CA ARG A 80 -5.30 -0.19 -13.81
C ARG A 80 -5.82 -0.77 -15.14
N PRO A 81 -6.75 -1.72 -15.08
CA PRO A 81 -7.38 -2.26 -16.26
C PRO A 81 -8.31 -1.19 -16.87
N ARG A 82 -8.12 -0.91 -18.17
CA ARG A 82 -8.96 0.02 -18.94
C ARG A 82 -10.12 -0.78 -19.54
N LEU A 83 -11.20 -0.95 -18.80
CA LEU A 83 -12.43 -1.53 -19.36
C LEU A 83 -13.36 -0.40 -19.80
N GLU A 84 -13.86 -0.50 -21.02
CA GLU A 84 -15.22 -0.03 -21.32
C GLU A 84 -16.20 -1.03 -20.70
N GLU A 85 -17.35 -0.56 -20.20
CA GLU A 85 -18.39 -1.38 -19.57
C GLU A 85 -18.75 -2.58 -20.48
N GLY A 86 -18.21 -3.76 -20.18
CA GLY A 86 -18.30 -4.91 -21.08
C GLY A 86 -17.75 -6.20 -20.46
N ARG A 87 -18.27 -7.34 -20.92
CA ARG A 87 -17.83 -8.67 -20.45
C ARG A 87 -16.46 -8.99 -21.04
N VAL A 88 -15.41 -8.82 -20.24
CA VAL A 88 -14.05 -9.28 -20.61
C VAL A 88 -13.89 -10.78 -20.35
N PRO A 89 -13.23 -11.52 -21.26
CA PRO A 89 -12.95 -12.94 -21.05
C PRO A 89 -12.02 -13.14 -19.84
N LEU A 90 -12.32 -14.16 -19.03
CA LEU A 90 -11.62 -14.46 -17.77
C LEU A 90 -10.11 -14.72 -17.96
N GLN A 91 -9.72 -15.30 -19.10
CA GLN A 91 -8.31 -15.54 -19.46
C GLN A 91 -7.78 -14.41 -20.34
N SER A 92 -7.62 -13.22 -19.77
CA SER A 92 -7.10 -12.06 -20.47
C SER A 92 -6.01 -11.37 -19.65
N PHE A 93 -5.17 -10.59 -20.34
CA PHE A 93 -4.18 -9.72 -19.70
C PHE A 93 -4.84 -8.75 -18.70
N THR A 94 -6.09 -8.36 -18.97
CA THR A 94 -6.93 -7.55 -18.09
C THR A 94 -7.18 -8.22 -16.74
N THR A 95 -7.39 -9.54 -16.69
CA THR A 95 -7.53 -10.28 -15.42
C THR A 95 -6.24 -10.26 -14.59
N ILE A 96 -5.08 -10.34 -15.25
CA ILE A 96 -3.77 -10.24 -14.59
C ILE A 96 -3.57 -8.84 -14.00
N GLN A 97 -3.88 -7.79 -14.77
CA GLN A 97 -3.86 -6.40 -14.31
C GLN A 97 -4.78 -6.18 -13.09
N TRP A 98 -5.98 -6.76 -13.12
CA TRP A 98 -6.91 -6.76 -11.99
C TRP A 98 -6.34 -7.44 -10.75
N ALA A 99 -5.76 -8.64 -10.91
CA ALA A 99 -5.17 -9.39 -9.80
C ALA A 99 -4.05 -8.59 -9.11
N TRP A 100 -3.16 -7.98 -9.90
CA TRP A 100 -2.10 -7.11 -9.38
C TRP A 100 -2.65 -5.86 -8.68
N SER A 101 -3.62 -5.19 -9.31
CA SER A 101 -4.28 -4.03 -8.69
C SER A 101 -4.88 -4.39 -7.33
N MET A 102 -5.56 -5.55 -7.23
CA MET A 102 -6.13 -6.03 -5.96
C MET A 102 -5.05 -6.33 -4.91
N ILE A 103 -3.90 -6.89 -5.31
CA ILE A 103 -2.77 -7.15 -4.41
C ILE A 103 -2.21 -5.83 -3.84
N PHE A 104 -1.99 -4.83 -4.69
CA PHE A 104 -1.53 -3.51 -4.25
C PHE A 104 -2.54 -2.82 -3.34
N HIS A 105 -3.83 -2.93 -3.65
CA HIS A 105 -4.88 -2.38 -2.79
C HIS A 105 -4.94 -3.05 -1.42
N ARG A 106 -4.88 -4.38 -1.36
CA ARG A 106 -4.80 -5.11 -0.09
C ARG A 106 -3.58 -4.72 0.73
N SER A 107 -2.45 -4.49 0.08
CA SER A 107 -1.23 -4.03 0.74
C SER A 107 -1.38 -2.60 1.30
N ALA A 108 -2.01 -1.70 0.53
CA ALA A 108 -2.29 -0.33 0.98
C ALA A 108 -3.32 -0.29 2.13
N LEU A 109 -4.29 -1.21 2.15
CA LEU A 109 -5.32 -1.27 3.20
C LEU A 109 -4.74 -1.35 4.60
N LEU A 110 -3.59 -2.01 4.79
CA LEU A 110 -2.90 -2.10 6.09
C LEU A 110 -2.67 -0.73 6.74
N PHE A 111 -2.39 0.29 5.93
CA PHE A 111 -2.09 1.64 6.40
C PHE A 111 -3.24 2.63 6.15
N LEU A 112 -4.12 2.36 5.19
CA LEU A 112 -5.30 3.21 4.94
C LEU A 112 -6.23 3.28 6.16
N TRP A 113 -6.33 2.23 6.98
CA TRP A 113 -7.10 2.27 8.23
C TRP A 113 -6.61 3.33 9.23
N VAL A 114 -5.31 3.63 9.21
CA VAL A 114 -4.70 4.63 10.11
C VAL A 114 -4.72 6.02 9.48
N ILE A 115 -4.63 6.08 8.15
CA ILE A 115 -4.47 7.32 7.38
C ILE A 115 -5.82 7.94 7.00
N VAL A 116 -6.89 7.16 6.86
CA VAL A 116 -8.24 7.67 6.55
C VAL A 116 -8.95 8.08 7.85
N PRO A 117 -9.63 9.24 7.90
CA PRO A 117 -9.81 10.23 6.84
C PRO A 117 -8.63 11.21 6.72
N SER A 118 -8.08 11.35 5.51
CA SER A 118 -7.08 12.38 5.21
C SER A 118 -6.94 12.64 3.71
N PHE A 119 -6.22 13.71 3.37
CA PHE A 119 -5.84 14.03 1.99
C PHE A 119 -5.00 12.91 1.33
N LEU A 120 -4.29 12.11 2.12
CA LEU A 120 -3.49 11.00 1.62
C LEU A 120 -4.37 9.86 1.12
N GLY A 121 -5.45 9.54 1.84
CA GLY A 121 -6.45 8.57 1.38
C GLY A 121 -7.07 9.01 0.04
N ASN A 122 -7.47 10.28 -0.07
CA ASN A 122 -7.98 10.82 -1.34
C ASN A 122 -6.96 10.74 -2.47
N THR A 123 -5.70 11.06 -2.18
CA THR A 123 -4.61 10.97 -3.17
C THR A 123 -4.40 9.54 -3.63
N TYR A 124 -4.38 8.58 -2.71
CA TYR A 124 -4.30 7.15 -3.04
C TYR A 124 -5.41 6.70 -3.98
N TYR A 125 -6.66 6.99 -3.65
CA TYR A 125 -7.78 6.59 -4.49
C TYR A 125 -7.78 7.30 -5.85
N ARG A 126 -7.32 8.57 -5.92
CA ARG A 126 -7.09 9.26 -7.20
C ARG A 126 -6.01 8.59 -8.04
N LEU A 127 -4.90 8.15 -7.45
CA LEU A 127 -3.85 7.40 -8.14
C LEU A 127 -4.40 6.07 -8.68
N MET A 128 -5.26 5.41 -7.92
CA MET A 128 -6.00 4.22 -8.37
C MET A 128 -7.07 4.52 -9.43
N GLY A 129 -7.31 5.79 -9.74
CA GLY A 129 -8.16 6.23 -10.84
C GLY A 129 -9.58 6.67 -10.45
N ALA A 130 -9.86 6.86 -9.15
CA ALA A 130 -11.13 7.40 -8.67
C ALA A 130 -11.27 8.89 -8.98
N LYS A 131 -12.44 9.30 -9.48
CA LYS A 131 -12.77 10.72 -9.71
C LYS A 131 -13.32 11.32 -8.41
N ILE A 132 -12.44 11.92 -7.60
CA ILE A 132 -12.81 12.56 -6.33
C ILE A 132 -12.87 14.08 -6.49
N GLY A 133 -14.03 14.67 -6.22
CA GLY A 133 -14.27 16.12 -6.28
C GLY A 133 -13.32 16.94 -5.37
N LYS A 134 -13.16 18.23 -5.67
CA LYS A 134 -12.39 19.15 -4.80
C LYS A 134 -13.13 19.31 -3.46
N GLY A 135 -12.42 19.15 -2.35
CA GLY A 135 -12.98 19.27 -1.00
C GLY A 135 -13.69 18.03 -0.45
N ALA A 136 -13.88 16.98 -1.27
CA ALA A 136 -14.42 15.70 -0.77
C ALA A 136 -13.37 14.94 0.03
N GLN A 137 -13.75 14.36 1.17
CA GLN A 137 -12.93 13.45 1.97
C GLN A 137 -13.60 12.09 2.03
N LEU A 138 -12.85 11.05 1.64
CA LEU A 138 -13.30 9.68 1.84
C LEU A 138 -13.11 9.32 3.31
N ASN A 139 -14.19 8.86 3.94
CA ASN A 139 -14.22 8.46 5.35
C ASN A 139 -14.22 6.93 5.54
N THR A 140 -14.20 6.17 4.45
CA THR A 140 -14.30 4.71 4.47
C THR A 140 -13.19 4.08 3.64
N THR A 141 -12.57 3.04 4.20
CA THR A 141 -11.55 2.21 3.54
C THR A 141 -12.16 1.11 2.67
N THR A 142 -13.42 0.72 2.94
CA THR A 142 -14.14 -0.40 2.30
C THR A 142 -14.78 -0.07 0.95
N SER A 143 -14.31 0.96 0.25
CA SER A 143 -14.78 1.23 -1.11
C SER A 143 -14.24 0.15 -2.04
N THR A 144 -15.02 -0.92 -2.26
CA THR A 144 -14.64 -2.06 -3.09
C THR A 144 -14.28 -1.59 -4.49
N MET A 145 -13.15 -2.08 -5.03
CA MET A 145 -12.71 -1.80 -6.41
C MET A 145 -13.80 -2.00 -7.47
N LEU A 146 -14.79 -2.86 -7.18
CA LEU A 146 -15.94 -3.10 -8.04
C LEU A 146 -16.78 -1.84 -8.31
N GLY A 147 -16.89 -0.92 -7.35
CA GLY A 147 -17.69 0.30 -7.51
C GLY A 147 -16.99 1.43 -8.27
N TRP A 148 -15.72 1.27 -8.63
CA TRP A 148 -14.91 2.29 -9.33
C TRP A 148 -14.50 1.89 -10.75
N LEU A 149 -14.72 0.63 -11.11
CA LEU A 149 -14.44 0.05 -12.43
C LEU A 149 -15.73 -0.27 -13.21
N LEU A 150 -16.88 0.03 -12.62
CA LEU A 150 -18.20 0.20 -13.22
C LEU A 150 -18.60 1.67 -13.06
#